data_AF-A0A6N2E2H3-F1
#
_entry.id   AF-A0A6N2E2H3-F1
#
_cell.length_a   1.000
_cell.length_b   1.000
_cell.length_c   1.000
_cell.angle_alpha   90.00
_cell.angle_beta   90.00
_cell.angle_gamma   90.00
#
_symmetry.space_group_name_H-M   'P 1'
#
loop_
_entity.id
_entity.type
_entity.pdbx_description
1 polymer ?
#
loop_
_entity_poly.entity_id
_entity_poly.type
_entity_poly.pdbx_seq_one_letter_code
_entity_poly.pdbx_strand_id
1 'polypeptide(L)'
;MKNIRLGVKLIGGFILVALIVAAVGVFGLTGAQQLNRHVVEIGEVRLPSIEALLEAEIAAEEMLVAQRTLLSEQLNQGRRDYYLQNYRAARQELLDTWEYFTTLPATAEEERLSATFESEFDDWITLNNQWLQLNTAFERIGILDPGMLVADIQQFRGDHYAVELEVSMLLLSNQVYEGNDDATACNFGRWLTGFSTQNADLQRLLNQVRPPHNTFHQAAGQIRDLHRAG
;
A
#
# COMPACT_ATOMS: atom_id res chain seq x y z
N MET A 1 6.85 50.94 79.75
CA MET A 1 6.58 49.86 78.77
C MET A 1 6.03 48.67 79.53
N LYS A 2 4.80 48.23 79.22
CA LYS A 2 4.03 47.27 80.05
C LYS A 2 4.75 45.92 80.21
N ASN A 3 4.83 45.41 81.44
CA ASN A 3 5.32 44.06 81.75
C ASN A 3 4.32 43.02 81.24
N ILE A 4 4.47 42.61 79.97
CA ILE A 4 3.70 41.50 79.41
C ILE A 4 4.15 40.20 80.09
N ARG A 5 3.20 39.44 80.64
CA ARG A 5 3.45 38.14 81.30
C ARG A 5 4.11 37.16 80.31
N LEU A 6 5.10 36.40 80.78
CA LEU A 6 5.89 35.46 79.97
C LEU A 6 5.02 34.49 79.13
N GLY A 7 3.90 34.03 79.69
CA GLY A 7 2.95 33.14 79.00
C GLY A 7 2.34 33.75 77.73
N VAL A 8 2.12 35.07 77.69
CA VAL A 8 1.57 35.75 76.50
C VAL A 8 2.59 35.82 75.37
N LYS A 9 3.89 35.96 75.69
CA LYS A 9 4.97 35.93 74.69
C LYS A 9 5.14 34.54 74.09
N LEU A 10 5.10 33.50 74.93
CA LEU A 10 5.14 32.10 74.48
C LEU A 10 3.94 31.73 73.60
N ILE A 11 2.72 32.06 74.05
CA ILE A 11 1.49 31.80 73.28
C ILE A 11 1.49 32.57 71.95
N GLY A 12 1.91 33.84 71.95
CA GLY A 12 2.00 34.64 70.72
C GLY A 12 2.98 34.06 69.71
N GLY A 13 4.15 33.58 70.17
CA GLY A 13 5.12 32.88 69.31
C GLY A 13 4.55 31.58 68.73
N PHE A 14 3.87 30.77 69.55
CA PHE A 14 3.23 29.54 69.10
C PHE A 14 2.10 29.79 68.08
N ILE A 15 1.28 30.82 68.29
CA ILE A 15 0.22 31.20 67.33
C ILE A 15 0.84 31.66 66.02
N LEU A 16 1.92 32.44 66.04
CA LEU A 16 2.60 32.88 64.83
C LEU A 16 3.15 31.69 64.02
N VAL A 17 3.79 30.74 64.69
CA VAL A 17 4.26 29.50 64.04
C VAL A 17 3.09 28.70 63.47
N ALA A 18 2.00 28.53 64.23
CA ALA A 18 0.81 27.85 63.75
C ALA A 18 0.20 28.52 62.51
N LEU A 19 0.17 29.86 62.45
CA LEU A 19 -0.30 30.61 61.29
C LEU A 19 0.61 30.43 60.06
N ILE A 20 1.93 30.42 60.25
CA ILE A 20 2.87 30.16 59.14
C ILE A 20 2.68 28.74 58.61
N VAL A 21 2.56 27.74 59.49
CA VAL A 21 2.30 26.36 59.09
C VAL A 21 0.96 26.22 58.37
N ALA A 22 -0.10 26.89 58.84
CA ALA A 22 -1.39 26.92 58.18
C ALA A 22 -1.31 27.55 56.78
N ALA A 23 -0.60 28.66 56.63
CA ALA A 23 -0.39 29.30 55.33
C ALA A 23 0.37 28.37 54.36
N VAL A 24 1.45 27.73 54.81
CA VAL A 24 2.19 26.74 54.01
C VAL A 24 1.31 25.56 53.64
N GLY A 25 0.46 25.08 54.55
CA GLY A 25 -0.50 24.02 54.30
C GLY A 25 -1.52 24.39 53.22
N VAL A 26 -2.06 25.62 53.25
CA VAL A 26 -2.96 26.14 52.22
C VAL A 26 -2.26 26.19 50.86
N PHE A 27 -1.05 26.78 50.79
CA PHE A 27 -0.28 26.82 49.53
C PHE A 27 0.03 25.41 49.00
N GLY A 28 0.42 24.49 49.88
CA GLY A 28 0.68 23.10 49.53
C GLY A 28 -0.54 22.39 48.96
N LEU A 29 -1.72 22.56 49.58
CA LEU A 29 -2.97 21.99 49.08
C LEU A 29 -3.37 22.59 47.74
N THR A 30 -3.27 23.91 47.56
CA THR A 30 -3.58 24.56 46.27
C THR A 30 -2.64 24.13 45.17
N GLY A 31 -1.34 24.01 45.46
CA GLY A 31 -0.34 23.54 44.50
C GLY A 31 -0.57 22.08 44.11
N ALA A 32 -0.89 21.21 45.08
CA ALA A 32 -1.21 19.81 44.82
C ALA A 32 -2.48 19.65 43.96
N GLN A 33 -3.52 20.45 44.19
CA GLN A 33 -4.74 20.44 43.38
C GLN A 33 -4.47 20.91 41.94
N GLN A 34 -3.65 21.94 41.76
CA GLN A 34 -3.30 22.43 40.43
C GLN A 34 -2.44 21.41 39.67
N LEU A 35 -1.48 20.77 40.35
CA LEU A 35 -0.69 19.68 39.77
C LEU A 35 -1.59 18.52 39.35
N ASN A 36 -2.51 18.09 40.22
CA ASN A 36 -3.44 17.00 39.92
C ASN A 36 -4.27 17.29 38.67
N ARG A 37 -4.76 18.53 38.49
CA ARG A 37 -5.50 18.93 37.29
C ARG A 37 -4.64 18.80 36.03
N HIS A 38 -3.38 19.22 36.08
CA HIS A 38 -2.47 19.09 34.93
C HIS A 38 -2.11 17.62 34.65
N VAL A 39 -1.93 16.79 35.67
CA VAL A 39 -1.68 15.36 35.51
C VAL A 39 -2.86 14.67 34.84
N VAL A 40 -4.09 14.98 35.27
CA VAL A 40 -5.32 14.46 34.64
C VAL A 40 -5.44 14.95 33.19
N GLU A 41 -5.20 16.23 32.93
CA GLU A 41 -5.23 16.76 31.56
C GLU A 41 -4.22 16.06 30.65
N ILE A 42 -3.00 15.81 31.12
CA ILE A 42 -2.00 15.08 30.34
C ILE A 42 -2.43 13.62 30.13
N GLY A 43 -2.85 12.95 31.20
CA GLY A 43 -3.12 11.51 31.20
C GLY A 43 -4.40 11.12 30.46
N GLU A 44 -5.46 11.89 30.61
CA GLU A 44 -6.80 11.54 30.13
C GLU A 44 -7.24 12.32 28.89
N VAL A 45 -6.51 13.38 28.51
CA VAL A 45 -6.81 14.19 27.32
C VAL A 45 -5.65 14.16 26.33
N ARG A 46 -4.47 14.68 26.72
CA ARG A 46 -3.37 14.90 25.77
C ARG A 46 -2.74 13.60 25.26
N LEU A 47 -2.49 12.63 26.14
CA LEU A 47 -1.88 11.36 25.73
C LEU A 47 -2.79 10.57 24.76
N PRO A 48 -4.09 10.37 25.03
CA PRO A 48 -5.00 9.75 24.07
C PRO A 48 -5.07 10.49 22.73
N SER A 49 -5.06 11.83 22.74
CA SER A 49 -5.06 12.61 21.49
C SER A 49 -3.80 12.40 20.67
N ILE A 50 -2.62 12.35 21.31
CA ILE A 50 -1.35 12.08 20.63
C ILE A 50 -1.33 10.66 20.09
N GLU A 51 -1.78 9.68 20.87
CA GLU A 51 -1.85 8.27 20.45
C GLU A 51 -2.75 8.11 19.22
N ALA A 52 -3.97 8.68 19.25
CA ALA A 52 -4.88 8.64 18.11
C ALA A 52 -4.29 9.30 16.86
N LEU A 53 -3.61 10.45 16.99
CA LEU A 53 -2.96 11.09 15.84
C LEU A 53 -1.81 10.24 15.27
N LEU A 54 -1.03 9.58 16.12
CA LEU A 54 0.04 8.68 15.69
C LEU A 54 -0.51 7.44 14.98
N GLU A 55 -1.58 6.86 15.51
CA GLU A 55 -2.27 5.72 14.88
C GLU A 55 -2.86 6.10 13.51
N ALA A 56 -3.48 7.29 13.41
CA ALA A 56 -3.96 7.82 12.14
C ALA A 56 -2.81 8.03 11.14
N GLU A 57 -1.68 8.59 11.58
CA GLU A 57 -0.48 8.75 10.74
C GLU A 57 0.02 7.41 10.22
N ILE A 58 0.16 6.41 11.09
CA ILE A 58 0.60 5.04 10.72
C ILE A 58 -0.37 4.42 9.69
N ALA A 59 -1.67 4.52 9.93
CA ALA A 59 -2.68 3.99 9.02
C ALA A 59 -2.62 4.67 7.63
N ALA A 60 -2.39 5.99 7.59
CA ALA A 60 -2.17 6.71 6.34
C ALA A 60 -0.88 6.26 5.61
N GLU A 61 0.20 6.02 6.34
CA GLU A 61 1.45 5.47 5.77
C GLU A 61 1.26 4.06 5.20
N GLU A 62 0.54 3.20 5.89
CA GLU A 62 0.22 1.84 5.42
C GLU A 62 -0.60 1.87 4.12
N MET A 63 -1.55 2.80 4.02
CA MET A 63 -2.27 3.05 2.76
C MET A 63 -1.29 3.43 1.65
N LEU A 64 -0.38 4.38 1.88
CA LEU A 64 0.60 4.83 0.88
C LEU A 64 1.53 3.70 0.44
N VAL A 65 1.99 2.85 1.35
CA VAL A 65 2.85 1.69 1.05
C VAL A 65 2.10 0.68 0.18
N ALA A 66 0.85 0.37 0.51
CA ALA A 66 0.02 -0.54 -0.28
C ALA A 66 -0.22 0.03 -1.68
N GLN A 67 -0.55 1.32 -1.80
CA GLN A 67 -0.75 2.00 -3.08
C GLN A 67 0.51 1.95 -3.95
N ARG A 68 1.65 2.39 -3.40
CA ARG A 68 2.93 2.38 -4.12
C ARG A 68 3.30 0.98 -4.61
N THR A 69 3.04 -0.03 -3.79
CA THR A 69 3.30 -1.42 -4.15
C THR A 69 2.39 -1.87 -5.30
N LEU A 70 1.10 -1.53 -5.25
CA LEU A 70 0.12 -1.84 -6.29
C LEU A 70 0.37 -1.14 -7.64
N LEU A 71 1.19 -0.09 -7.67
CA LEU A 71 1.68 0.52 -8.91
C LEU A 71 2.75 -0.31 -9.62
N SER A 72 3.26 -1.38 -9.00
CA SER A 72 4.20 -2.30 -9.63
C SER A 72 3.49 -3.28 -10.56
N GLU A 73 3.98 -3.38 -11.80
CA GLU A 73 3.54 -4.36 -12.81
C GLU A 73 4.01 -5.80 -12.50
N GLN A 74 5.00 -5.96 -11.62
CA GLN A 74 5.62 -7.26 -11.30
C GLN A 74 4.83 -8.08 -10.26
N LEU A 75 3.62 -7.65 -9.91
CA LEU A 75 2.77 -8.34 -8.95
C LEU A 75 1.81 -9.28 -9.65
N ASN A 76 1.81 -10.55 -9.25
CA ASN A 76 0.73 -11.46 -9.60
C ASN A 76 -0.58 -11.08 -8.87
N GLN A 77 -1.71 -11.59 -9.37
CA GLN A 77 -3.03 -11.25 -8.82
C GLN A 77 -3.14 -11.50 -7.31
N GLY A 78 -2.65 -12.64 -6.81
CA GLY A 78 -2.74 -12.96 -5.39
C GLY A 78 -2.00 -11.96 -4.48
N ARG A 79 -0.85 -11.43 -4.93
CA ARG A 79 -0.15 -10.35 -4.21
C ARG A 79 -0.91 -9.03 -4.31
N ARG A 80 -1.51 -8.73 -5.45
CA ARG A 80 -2.35 -7.52 -5.61
C ARG A 80 -3.54 -7.56 -4.66
N ASP A 81 -4.25 -8.68 -4.60
CA ASP A 81 -5.39 -8.87 -3.70
C ASP A 81 -5.00 -8.66 -2.23
N TYR A 82 -3.84 -9.19 -1.82
CA TYR A 82 -3.29 -9.00 -0.48
C TYR A 82 -3.04 -7.51 -0.15
N TYR A 83 -2.32 -6.78 -1.01
CA TYR A 83 -2.07 -5.36 -0.75
C TYR A 83 -3.34 -4.50 -0.82
N LEU A 84 -4.30 -4.88 -1.67
CA LEU A 84 -5.60 -4.21 -1.73
C LEU A 84 -6.41 -4.41 -0.45
N GLN A 85 -6.32 -5.59 0.17
CA GLN A 85 -6.93 -5.85 1.47
C GLN A 85 -6.25 -5.01 2.57
N ASN A 86 -4.92 -4.96 2.60
CA ASN A 86 -4.18 -4.13 3.56
C ASN A 86 -4.53 -2.65 3.41
N TYR A 87 -4.61 -2.15 2.17
CA TYR A 87 -5.05 -0.77 1.90
C TYR A 87 -6.43 -0.48 2.48
N ARG A 88 -7.39 -1.39 2.30
CA ARG A 88 -8.76 -1.22 2.81
C ARG A 88 -8.82 -1.26 4.33
N ALA A 89 -8.04 -2.13 4.96
CA ALA A 89 -7.95 -2.22 6.41
C ALA A 89 -7.34 -0.94 6.99
N ALA A 90 -6.20 -0.49 6.47
CA ALA A 90 -5.55 0.75 6.89
C ALA A 90 -6.43 1.98 6.67
N ARG A 91 -7.18 2.03 5.56
CA ARG A 91 -8.17 3.10 5.32
C ARG A 91 -9.28 3.11 6.36
N GLN A 92 -9.76 1.94 6.78
CA GLN A 92 -10.79 1.86 7.81
C GLN A 92 -10.23 2.33 9.15
N GLU A 93 -9.06 1.83 9.54
CA GLU A 93 -8.37 2.23 10.77
C GLU A 93 -8.18 3.74 10.85
N LEU A 94 -7.67 4.35 9.77
CA LEU A 94 -7.49 5.80 9.69
C LEU A 94 -8.79 6.58 9.93
N LEU A 95 -9.90 6.14 9.33
CA LEU A 95 -11.19 6.79 9.50
C LEU A 95 -11.71 6.64 10.93
N ASP A 96 -11.61 5.44 11.51
CA ASP A 96 -12.08 5.13 12.86
C ASP A 96 -11.25 5.89 13.92
N THR A 97 -9.93 5.92 13.77
CA THR A 97 -9.03 6.63 14.68
C THR A 97 -9.18 8.15 14.54
N TRP A 98 -9.38 8.67 13.32
CA TRP A 98 -9.68 10.09 13.12
C TRP A 98 -11.02 10.47 13.77
N GLU A 99 -12.06 9.65 13.58
CA GLU A 99 -13.35 9.86 14.25
C GLU A 99 -13.18 9.89 15.77
N TYR A 100 -12.47 8.92 16.34
CA TYR A 100 -12.18 8.90 17.78
C TYR A 100 -11.44 10.16 18.25
N PHE A 101 -10.38 10.59 17.54
CA PHE A 101 -9.63 11.81 17.86
C PHE A 101 -10.54 13.05 17.95
N THR A 102 -11.50 13.19 17.02
CA THR A 102 -12.44 14.33 17.03
C THR A 102 -13.41 14.33 18.21
N THR A 103 -13.57 13.20 18.91
CA THR A 103 -14.40 13.14 20.13
C THR A 103 -13.67 13.61 21.40
N LEU A 104 -12.34 13.73 21.35
CA LEU A 104 -11.54 14.09 22.52
C LEU A 104 -11.63 15.59 22.82
N PRO A 105 -11.52 16.02 24.09
CA PRO A 105 -11.52 17.43 24.43
C PRO A 105 -10.38 18.19 23.75
N ALA A 106 -10.74 19.20 22.96
CA ALA A 106 -9.80 20.02 22.22
C ALA A 106 -9.73 21.45 22.76
N THR A 107 -8.59 22.10 22.59
CA THR A 107 -8.45 23.55 22.71
C THR A 107 -8.99 24.24 21.47
N ALA A 108 -9.30 25.53 21.56
CA ALA A 108 -9.75 26.31 20.42
C ALA A 108 -8.76 26.30 19.23
N GLU A 109 -7.46 26.15 19.50
CA GLU A 109 -6.46 26.04 18.43
C GLU A 109 -6.46 24.65 17.80
N GLU A 110 -6.61 23.58 18.58
CA GLU A 110 -6.75 22.21 18.05
C GLU A 110 -8.02 22.09 17.21
N GLU A 111 -9.17 22.60 17.66
CA GLU A 111 -10.41 22.64 16.87
C GLU A 111 -10.21 23.36 15.52
N ARG A 112 -9.52 24.51 15.55
CA ARG A 112 -9.23 25.28 14.33
C ARG A 112 -8.32 24.51 13.37
N LEU A 113 -7.29 23.84 13.89
CA LEU A 113 -6.36 23.04 13.09
C LEU A 113 -7.04 21.79 12.52
N SER A 114 -7.81 21.06 13.33
CA SER A 114 -8.58 19.89 12.90
C SER A 114 -9.56 20.24 11.79
N ALA A 115 -10.31 21.34 11.91
CA ALA A 115 -11.22 21.80 10.86
C ALA A 115 -10.50 22.17 9.55
N THR A 116 -9.26 22.69 9.65
CA THR A 116 -8.43 22.97 8.47
C THR A 116 -7.96 21.66 7.82
N PHE A 117 -7.53 20.69 8.64
CA PHE A 117 -7.10 19.38 8.17
C PHE A 117 -8.25 18.59 7.54
N GLU A 118 -9.45 18.59 8.13
CA GLU A 118 -10.64 17.89 7.61
C GLU A 118 -10.95 18.26 6.15
N SER A 119 -10.83 19.54 5.80
CA SER A 119 -11.03 19.98 4.42
C SER A 119 -10.04 19.33 3.45
N GLU A 120 -8.76 19.27 3.80
CA GLU A 120 -7.72 18.64 2.98
C GLU A 120 -7.83 17.10 3.00
N PHE A 121 -8.28 16.57 4.13
CA PHE A 121 -8.49 15.14 4.34
C PHE A 121 -9.63 14.60 3.48
N ASP A 122 -10.75 15.32 3.36
CA ASP A 122 -11.87 14.97 2.48
C ASP A 122 -11.45 14.94 0.99
N ASP A 123 -10.66 15.93 0.56
CA ASP A 123 -10.08 15.97 -0.78
C ASP A 123 -9.14 14.78 -1.00
N TRP A 124 -8.28 14.46 -0.02
CA TRP A 124 -7.41 13.30 -0.06
C TRP A 124 -8.18 11.98 -0.12
N ILE A 125 -9.27 11.82 0.64
CA ILE A 125 -10.16 10.65 0.56
C ILE A 125 -10.79 10.53 -0.83
N THR A 126 -11.18 11.64 -1.44
CA THR A 126 -11.71 11.67 -2.81
C THR A 126 -10.69 11.19 -3.83
N LEU A 127 -9.45 11.67 -3.75
CA LEU A 127 -8.34 11.21 -4.60
C LEU A 127 -8.05 9.71 -4.42
N ASN A 128 -8.10 9.24 -3.18
CA ASN A 128 -7.94 7.83 -2.84
C ASN A 128 -9.04 6.94 -3.46
N ASN A 129 -10.30 7.42 -3.48
CA ASN A 129 -11.40 6.72 -4.14
C ASN A 129 -11.19 6.65 -5.66
N GLN A 130 -10.71 7.73 -6.28
CA GLN A 130 -10.35 7.74 -7.71
C GLN A 130 -9.21 6.77 -8.01
N TRP A 131 -8.17 6.75 -7.17
CA TRP A 131 -7.08 5.78 -7.28
C TRP A 131 -7.60 4.33 -7.22
N LEU A 132 -8.50 4.02 -6.30
CA LEU A 132 -9.08 2.68 -6.17
C LEU A 132 -9.89 2.27 -7.41
N GLN A 133 -10.63 3.22 -7.99
CA GLN A 133 -11.35 3.01 -9.26
C GLN A 133 -10.39 2.73 -10.42
N LEU A 134 -9.30 3.51 -10.54
CA LEU A 134 -8.28 3.32 -11.56
C LEU A 134 -7.55 1.98 -11.39
N ASN A 135 -7.18 1.61 -10.17
CA ASN A 135 -6.57 0.31 -9.87
C ASN A 135 -7.49 -0.85 -10.27
N THR A 136 -8.77 -0.75 -9.93
CA THR A 136 -9.76 -1.76 -10.28
C THR A 136 -9.96 -1.84 -11.80
N ALA A 137 -9.98 -0.71 -12.50
CA ALA A 137 -10.08 -0.67 -13.95
C ALA A 137 -8.84 -1.30 -14.62
N PHE A 138 -7.64 -1.02 -14.10
CA PHE A 138 -6.39 -1.62 -14.57
C PHE A 138 -6.42 -3.16 -14.42
N GLU A 139 -6.81 -3.68 -13.26
CA GLU A 139 -6.88 -5.14 -13.05
C GLU A 139 -7.88 -5.82 -13.98
N ARG A 140 -9.01 -5.16 -14.29
CA ARG A 140 -10.00 -5.66 -15.26
C ARG A 140 -9.47 -5.77 -16.69
N ILE A 141 -8.39 -5.06 -17.05
CA ILE A 141 -7.72 -5.25 -18.33
C ILE A 141 -7.19 -6.69 -18.43
N GLY A 142 -6.85 -7.35 -17.31
CA GLY A 142 -6.35 -8.72 -17.30
C GLY A 142 -4.93 -8.86 -17.88
N ILE A 143 -4.22 -7.75 -18.02
CA ILE A 143 -2.82 -7.67 -18.44
C ILE A 143 -2.06 -6.92 -17.35
N LEU A 144 -1.56 -7.65 -16.36
CA LEU A 144 -0.93 -7.05 -15.18
C LEU A 144 0.51 -6.57 -15.46
N ASP A 145 1.21 -7.25 -16.37
CA ASP A 145 2.57 -6.90 -16.80
C ASP A 145 2.60 -6.71 -18.33
N PRO A 146 2.15 -5.54 -18.83
CA PRO A 146 2.13 -5.25 -20.25
C PRO A 146 3.54 -5.20 -20.85
N GLY A 147 4.55 -4.76 -20.08
CA GLY A 147 5.94 -4.71 -20.52
C GLY A 147 6.49 -6.09 -20.85
N MET A 148 6.35 -7.05 -19.92
CA MET A 148 6.76 -8.43 -20.14
C MET A 148 5.97 -9.10 -21.26
N LEU A 149 4.65 -8.87 -21.33
CA LEU A 149 3.83 -9.46 -22.39
C LEU A 149 4.30 -9.00 -23.78
N VAL A 150 4.62 -7.70 -23.95
CA VAL A 150 5.15 -7.19 -25.22
C VAL A 150 6.52 -7.79 -25.52
N ALA A 151 7.41 -7.87 -24.52
CA ALA A 151 8.73 -8.46 -24.69
C ALA A 151 8.65 -9.93 -25.17
N ASP A 152 7.82 -10.74 -24.50
CA ASP A 152 7.53 -12.13 -24.85
C ASP A 152 7.04 -12.25 -26.29
N ILE A 153 6.02 -11.46 -26.68
CA ILE A 153 5.46 -11.48 -28.04
C ILE A 153 6.51 -11.12 -29.09
N GLN A 154 7.36 -10.11 -28.84
CA GLN A 154 8.42 -9.75 -29.78
C GLN A 154 9.47 -10.85 -29.93
N GLN A 155 9.83 -11.50 -28.83
CA GLN A 155 10.75 -12.64 -28.86
C GLN A 155 10.15 -13.80 -29.68
N PHE A 156 8.89 -14.15 -29.43
CA PHE A 156 8.21 -15.21 -30.18
C PHE A 156 8.17 -14.92 -31.67
N ARG A 157 7.87 -13.68 -32.07
CA ARG A 157 7.92 -13.27 -33.48
C ARG A 157 9.31 -13.45 -34.07
N GLY A 158 10.36 -13.03 -33.35
CA GLY A 158 11.75 -13.21 -33.75
C GLY A 158 12.13 -14.68 -33.94
N ASP A 159 11.72 -15.55 -33.02
CA ASP A 159 11.96 -16.99 -33.09
C ASP A 159 11.35 -17.60 -34.37
N HIS A 160 10.13 -17.18 -34.73
CA HIS A 160 9.46 -17.68 -35.93
C HIS A 160 10.12 -17.16 -37.22
N TYR A 161 10.56 -15.91 -37.25
CA TYR A 161 11.36 -15.40 -38.38
C TYR A 161 12.68 -16.16 -38.56
N ALA A 162 13.31 -16.61 -37.47
CA ALA A 162 14.50 -17.45 -37.55
C ALA A 162 14.19 -18.80 -38.23
N VAL A 163 13.06 -19.43 -37.90
CA VAL A 163 12.61 -20.67 -38.58
C VAL A 163 12.35 -20.43 -40.07
N GLU A 164 11.69 -19.34 -40.44
CA GLU A 164 11.48 -18.98 -41.85
C GLU A 164 12.80 -18.83 -42.62
N LEU A 165 13.82 -18.25 -41.96
CA LEU A 165 15.15 -18.10 -42.54
C LEU A 165 15.85 -19.46 -42.70
N GLU A 166 15.77 -20.35 -41.73
CA GLU A 166 16.32 -21.71 -41.82
C GLU A 166 15.69 -22.51 -42.96
N VAL A 167 14.36 -22.46 -43.09
CA VAL A 167 13.63 -23.08 -44.21
C VAL A 167 14.11 -22.49 -45.54
N SER A 168 14.28 -21.17 -45.61
CA SER A 168 14.75 -20.50 -46.83
C SER A 168 16.19 -20.90 -47.18
N MET A 169 17.08 -21.00 -46.19
CA MET A 169 18.47 -21.43 -46.38
C MET A 169 18.55 -22.90 -46.81
N LEU A 170 17.70 -23.77 -46.27
CA LEU A 170 17.56 -25.15 -46.74
C LEU A 170 17.23 -25.18 -48.23
N LEU A 171 16.19 -24.46 -48.65
CA LEU A 171 15.70 -24.49 -50.03
C LEU A 171 16.65 -23.82 -51.04
N LEU A 172 17.32 -22.73 -50.64
CA LEU A 172 18.15 -21.92 -51.56
C LEU A 172 19.62 -22.33 -51.58
N SER A 173 20.13 -22.86 -50.47
CA SER A 173 21.55 -23.15 -50.27
C SER A 173 21.86 -24.55 -49.76
N ASN A 174 20.83 -25.40 -49.64
CA ASN A 174 20.97 -26.78 -49.16
C ASN A 174 21.56 -26.86 -47.73
N GLN A 175 21.42 -25.79 -46.95
CA GLN A 175 21.87 -25.72 -45.56
C GLN A 175 20.83 -26.42 -44.67
N VAL A 176 21.18 -27.59 -44.16
CA VAL A 176 20.28 -28.41 -43.34
C VAL A 176 20.18 -27.84 -41.92
N TYR A 177 18.97 -27.84 -41.37
CA TYR A 177 18.69 -27.58 -39.95
C TYR A 177 17.98 -28.79 -39.31
N GLU A 178 17.93 -28.82 -37.98
CA GLU A 178 17.24 -29.83 -37.18
C GLU A 178 16.19 -29.17 -36.28
N GLY A 179 15.13 -29.91 -35.94
CA GLY A 179 14.04 -29.41 -35.09
C GLY A 179 13.07 -28.48 -35.81
N ASN A 180 12.44 -27.58 -35.05
CA ASN A 180 11.41 -26.62 -35.48
C ASN A 180 10.11 -27.23 -36.06
N ASP A 181 9.90 -28.52 -35.85
CA ASP A 181 8.73 -29.31 -36.26
C ASP A 181 7.71 -29.53 -35.13
N ASP A 182 8.07 -29.24 -33.88
CA ASP A 182 7.18 -29.30 -32.73
C ASP A 182 6.80 -27.89 -32.22
N ALA A 183 5.55 -27.52 -32.45
CA ALA A 183 4.96 -26.27 -31.99
C ALA A 183 4.96 -26.11 -30.47
N THR A 184 4.89 -27.21 -29.70
CA THR A 184 4.90 -27.14 -28.23
C THR A 184 6.31 -26.93 -27.67
N ALA A 185 7.33 -27.24 -28.47
CA ALA A 185 8.74 -27.09 -28.10
C ALA A 185 9.30 -25.69 -28.40
N CYS A 186 8.59 -24.80 -29.10
CA CYS A 186 9.06 -23.42 -29.30
C CYS A 186 8.80 -22.56 -28.03
N ASN A 187 9.46 -21.39 -27.93
CA ASN A 187 9.28 -20.49 -26.77
C ASN A 187 7.80 -20.08 -26.59
N PHE A 188 7.11 -19.77 -27.69
CA PHE A 188 5.68 -19.43 -27.66
C PHE A 188 4.83 -20.60 -27.17
N GLY A 189 5.05 -21.81 -27.68
CA GLY A 189 4.32 -23.01 -27.28
C GLY A 189 4.49 -23.36 -25.80
N ARG A 190 5.72 -23.25 -25.28
CA ARG A 190 6.00 -23.42 -23.85
C ARG A 190 5.32 -22.36 -23.00
N TRP A 191 5.45 -21.09 -23.38
CA TRP A 191 4.82 -19.97 -22.69
C TRP A 191 3.30 -20.11 -22.64
N LEU A 192 2.70 -20.48 -23.77
CA LEU A 192 1.25 -20.66 -23.93
C LEU A 192 0.67 -21.76 -23.03
N THR A 193 1.49 -22.69 -22.56
CA THR A 193 1.08 -23.75 -21.63
C THR A 193 0.90 -23.22 -20.20
N GLY A 194 1.71 -22.24 -19.80
CA GLY A 194 1.66 -21.63 -18.46
C GLY A 194 0.89 -20.31 -18.39
N PHE A 195 0.68 -19.64 -19.53
CA PHE A 195 0.00 -18.35 -19.58
C PHE A 195 -1.50 -18.46 -19.31
N SER A 196 -2.00 -17.60 -18.42
CA SER A 196 -3.42 -17.47 -18.11
C SER A 196 -3.79 -16.00 -17.96
N THR A 197 -4.97 -15.63 -18.43
CA THR A 197 -5.53 -14.28 -18.32
C THR A 197 -7.05 -14.38 -18.26
N GLN A 198 -7.70 -13.43 -17.58
CA GLN A 198 -9.16 -13.26 -17.61
C GLN A 198 -9.62 -12.39 -18.79
N ASN A 199 -8.70 -11.80 -19.56
CA ASN A 199 -9.02 -10.98 -20.71
C ASN A 199 -9.56 -11.84 -21.86
N ALA A 200 -10.87 -11.71 -22.14
CA ALA A 200 -11.56 -12.50 -23.16
C ALA A 200 -11.02 -12.27 -24.58
N ASP A 201 -10.56 -11.06 -24.90
CA ASP A 201 -9.97 -10.75 -26.19
C ASP A 201 -8.62 -11.44 -26.38
N LEU A 202 -7.75 -11.42 -25.37
CA LEU A 202 -6.49 -12.15 -25.41
C LEU A 202 -6.72 -13.65 -25.49
N GLN A 203 -7.65 -14.21 -24.70
CA GLN A 203 -7.99 -15.63 -24.80
C GLN A 203 -8.44 -15.99 -26.23
N ARG A 204 -9.31 -15.17 -26.83
CA ARG A 204 -9.77 -15.36 -28.21
C ARG A 204 -8.61 -15.30 -29.20
N LEU A 205 -7.73 -14.30 -29.11
CA LEU A 205 -6.57 -14.14 -30.00
C LEU A 205 -5.60 -15.33 -29.87
N LEU A 206 -5.33 -15.78 -28.64
CA LEU A 206 -4.47 -16.95 -28.38
C LEU A 206 -5.09 -18.24 -28.93
N ASN A 207 -6.41 -18.40 -28.87
CA ASN A 207 -7.08 -19.54 -29.50
C ASN A 207 -7.04 -19.47 -31.03
N GLN A 208 -7.13 -18.27 -31.61
CA GLN A 208 -7.05 -18.06 -33.06
C GLN A 208 -5.64 -18.29 -33.63
N VAL A 209 -4.59 -17.97 -32.88
CA VAL A 209 -3.20 -18.16 -33.36
C VAL A 209 -2.73 -19.61 -33.26
N ARG A 210 -3.30 -20.42 -32.35
CA ARG A 210 -2.90 -21.84 -32.16
C ARG A 210 -2.94 -22.67 -33.44
N PRO A 211 -4.03 -22.72 -34.24
CA PRO A 211 -4.04 -23.50 -35.47
C PRO A 211 -2.97 -23.10 -36.50
N PRO A 212 -2.86 -21.83 -36.95
CA PRO A 212 -1.84 -21.45 -37.93
C PRO A 212 -0.42 -21.62 -37.39
N HIS A 213 -0.19 -21.40 -36.10
CA HIS A 213 1.09 -21.67 -35.44
C HIS A 213 1.49 -23.16 -35.53
N ASN A 214 0.55 -24.06 -35.25
CA ASN A 214 0.83 -25.50 -35.34
C ASN A 214 1.08 -25.93 -36.79
N THR A 215 0.31 -25.39 -37.75
CA THR A 215 0.53 -25.62 -39.18
C THR A 215 1.90 -25.12 -39.64
N PHE A 216 2.36 -23.97 -39.12
CA PHE A 216 3.68 -23.42 -39.42
C PHE A 216 4.80 -24.40 -39.07
N HIS A 217 4.84 -24.89 -37.83
CA HIS A 217 5.85 -25.84 -37.39
C HIS A 217 5.75 -27.19 -38.13
N GLN A 218 4.54 -27.69 -38.36
CA GLN A 218 4.33 -28.89 -39.15
C GLN A 218 4.89 -28.74 -40.57
N ALA A 219 4.66 -27.60 -41.22
CA ALA A 219 5.16 -27.32 -42.56
C ALA A 219 6.69 -27.23 -42.58
N ALA A 220 7.31 -26.57 -41.59
CA ALA A 220 8.77 -26.52 -41.47
C ALA A 220 9.37 -27.94 -41.37
N GLY A 221 8.79 -28.83 -40.57
CA GLY A 221 9.21 -30.23 -40.49
C GLY A 221 9.03 -30.99 -41.81
N GLN A 222 7.87 -30.85 -42.45
CA GLN A 222 7.57 -31.52 -43.72
C GLN A 222 8.52 -31.09 -44.85
N ILE A 223 8.81 -29.79 -44.97
CA ILE A 223 9.75 -29.29 -45.99
C ILE A 223 11.14 -29.89 -45.79
N ARG A 224 11.63 -29.91 -44.54
CA ARG A 224 12.91 -30.52 -44.17
C ARG A 224 12.96 -32.00 -44.53
N ASP A 225 11.92 -32.76 -44.17
CA ASP A 225 11.88 -34.20 -44.37
C ASP A 225 11.75 -34.57 -45.86
N LEU A 226 10.95 -33.83 -46.63
CA LEU A 226 10.84 -33.98 -48.08
C LEU A 226 12.18 -33.68 -48.77
N HIS A 227 12.84 -32.59 -48.39
CA HIS A 227 14.16 -32.24 -48.94
C HIS A 227 15.22 -33.33 -48.64
N ARG A 228 15.15 -34.00 -47.49
CA ARG A 228 16.04 -35.14 -47.16
C ARG A 228 15.75 -36.38 -47.99
N ALA A 229 14.50 -36.59 -48.39
CA ALA A 229 14.07 -37.77 -49.14
C ALA A 229 14.47 -37.71 -50.63
N GLY A 230 14.80 -36.53 -51.17
CA GLY A 230 15.18 -36.30 -52.56
C GLY A 230 14.00 -35.89 -53.42
#